data_AF-A0A7S3S4R9-F1
#
_entry.id   AF-A0A7S3S4R9-F1
#
_cell.length_a   1.000
_cell.length_b   1.000
_cell.length_c   1.000
_cell.angle_alpha   90.00
_cell.angle_beta   90.00
_cell.angle_gamma   90.00
#
_symmetry.space_group_name_H-M   'P 1'
#
loop_
_entity.id
_entity.type
_entity.pdbx_description
1 polymer ?
#
loop_
_entity_poly.entity_id
_entity_poly.type
_entity_poly.pdbx_seq_one_letter_code
_entity_poly.pdbx_strand_id
1 'polypeptide(L)'
;GKRAVWSYERHESACSNNYTAIALDSTIDQTPNWMRGTLQILSARAAAFTLHGLPLQTFEMERGVHAAFRCLQSGHNTGKVVVRIPFTDPAPAHGTHLLSGGTGGLGLLTGKWLGESGVSSVVLAA
;
A
#
# COMPACT_ATOMS: atom_id res chain seq x y z
N GLY A 1 -1.88 -10.21 13.33
CA GLY A 1 -1.42 -11.51 12.80
C GLY A 1 -2.58 -12.48 12.69
N LYS A 2 -2.65 -13.28 11.63
CA LYS A 2 -3.69 -14.31 11.48
C LYS A 2 -3.51 -15.35 12.59
N ARG A 3 -4.45 -15.41 13.53
CA ARG A 3 -4.35 -16.18 14.79
C ARG A 3 -4.38 -17.71 14.63
N ALA A 4 -4.51 -18.23 13.41
CA ALA A 4 -4.76 -19.64 13.13
C ALA A 4 -3.63 -20.37 12.39
N VAL A 5 -2.52 -19.69 12.06
CA VAL A 5 -1.37 -20.34 11.40
C VAL A 5 -0.61 -21.16 12.45
N TRP A 6 -0.40 -22.44 12.19
CA TRP A 6 0.37 -23.32 13.08
C TRP A 6 1.87 -23.04 12.93
N SER A 7 2.63 -23.20 14.00
CA SER A 7 4.08 -23.30 13.90
C SER A 7 4.46 -24.63 13.24
N TYR A 8 5.62 -24.69 12.59
CA TYR A 8 6.15 -25.93 12.01
C TYR A 8 6.29 -27.04 13.06
N GLU A 9 6.79 -26.72 14.25
CA GLU A 9 6.92 -27.65 15.38
C GLU A 9 5.57 -28.25 15.81
N ARG A 10 4.52 -27.42 15.86
CA ARG A 10 3.17 -27.87 16.19
C ARG A 10 2.59 -28.78 15.10
N HIS A 11 2.92 -28.52 13.84
CA HIS A 11 2.50 -29.38 12.74
C HIS A 11 3.19 -30.74 12.81
N GLU A 12 4.52 -30.79 12.91
CA GLU A 12 5.33 -32.02 12.98
C GLU A 12 4.89 -32.96 14.11
N SER A 13 4.52 -32.41 15.26
CA SER A 13 4.03 -33.18 16.42
C SER A 13 2.61 -33.72 16.27
N ALA A 14 1.81 -33.17 15.34
CA ALA A 14 0.40 -33.53 15.16
C ALA A 14 0.15 -34.39 13.92
N CYS A 15 0.92 -34.21 12.83
CA CYS A 15 0.76 -34.93 11.58
C CYS A 15 2.05 -34.95 10.75
N SER A 16 2.23 -35.99 9.94
CA SER A 16 3.41 -36.20 9.08
C SER A 16 3.24 -35.72 7.63
N ASN A 17 2.23 -34.89 7.35
CA ASN A 17 1.99 -34.36 5.99
C ASN A 17 2.89 -33.16 5.69
N ASN A 18 2.99 -32.79 4.41
CA ASN A 18 3.75 -31.60 4.06
C ASN A 18 3.00 -30.32 4.47
N TYR A 19 3.66 -29.44 5.22
CA TYR A 19 3.11 -28.17 5.68
C TYR A 19 3.98 -27.02 5.20
N THR A 20 3.37 -25.98 4.65
CA THR A 20 4.09 -24.77 4.24
C THR A 20 3.26 -23.55 4.59
N ALA A 21 3.78 -22.74 5.52
CA ALA A 21 3.20 -21.45 5.84
C ALA A 21 3.72 -20.41 4.84
N ILE A 22 2.83 -19.82 4.04
CA ILE A 22 3.18 -18.80 3.06
C ILE A 22 2.82 -17.42 3.60
N ALA A 23 3.86 -16.62 3.88
CA ALA A 23 3.75 -15.19 4.17
C ALA A 23 4.16 -14.43 2.91
N LEU A 24 3.18 -14.00 2.11
CA LEU A 24 3.43 -13.43 0.78
C LEU A 24 4.35 -12.21 0.82
N ASP A 25 4.19 -11.35 1.82
CA ASP A 25 4.99 -10.14 2.05
C ASP A 25 6.48 -10.45 2.20
N SER A 26 6.86 -11.35 3.11
CA SER A 26 8.27 -11.73 3.26
C SER A 26 8.78 -12.60 2.11
N THR A 27 7.92 -13.43 1.52
CA THR A 27 8.29 -14.33 0.42
C THR A 27 8.67 -13.54 -0.84
N ILE A 28 7.99 -12.42 -1.12
CA ILE A 28 8.32 -11.53 -2.25
C ILE A 28 9.78 -11.06 -2.17
N ASP A 29 10.18 -10.55 -1.00
CA ASP A 29 11.52 -9.98 -0.80
C ASP A 29 12.60 -11.08 -0.81
N GLN A 30 12.31 -12.23 -0.20
CA GLN A 30 13.26 -13.33 -0.06
C GLN A 30 13.41 -14.17 -1.34
N THR A 31 12.38 -14.23 -2.18
CA THR A 31 12.36 -15.07 -3.39
C THR A 31 11.82 -14.35 -4.63
N PRO A 32 12.53 -13.35 -5.16
CA PRO A 32 12.05 -12.55 -6.30
C PRO A 32 11.73 -13.38 -7.55
N ASN A 33 12.50 -14.45 -7.81
CA ASN A 33 12.27 -15.33 -8.96
C ASN A 33 10.95 -16.11 -8.84
N TRP A 34 10.56 -16.53 -7.63
CA TRP A 34 9.27 -17.20 -7.40
C TRP A 34 8.10 -16.23 -7.63
N MET A 35 8.21 -14.99 -7.14
CA MET A 35 7.20 -13.96 -7.40
C MET A 35 7.11 -13.63 -8.89
N ARG A 36 8.24 -13.51 -9.60
CA ARG A 36 8.26 -13.35 -11.06
C ARG A 36 7.48 -14.47 -11.76
N GLY A 37 7.75 -15.73 -11.42
CA GLY A 37 7.01 -16.88 -11.98
C GLY A 37 5.51 -16.82 -11.68
N THR A 38 5.15 -16.44 -10.45
CA THR A 38 3.75 -16.26 -10.04
C THR A 38 3.05 -15.16 -10.85
N LEU A 39 3.69 -14.01 -11.06
CA LEU A 39 3.16 -12.92 -11.88
C LEU A 39 3.06 -13.30 -13.36
N GLN A 40 4.00 -14.10 -13.89
CA GLN A 40 3.91 -14.62 -15.25
C GLN A 40 2.68 -15.53 -15.43
N ILE A 41 2.39 -16.40 -14.46
CA ILE A 41 1.17 -17.23 -14.47
C ILE A 41 -0.08 -16.35 -14.45
N LEU A 42 -0.12 -15.35 -13.58
CA LEU A 42 -1.26 -14.42 -13.50
C LEU A 42 -1.44 -13.62 -14.80
N SER A 43 -0.34 -13.16 -15.40
CA SER A 43 -0.35 -12.44 -16.68
C SER A 43 -0.88 -13.32 -17.82
N ALA A 44 -0.43 -14.58 -17.91
CA ALA A 44 -0.93 -15.52 -18.91
C ALA A 44 -2.44 -15.78 -18.75
N ARG A 45 -2.92 -15.95 -17.51
CA ARG A 45 -4.36 -16.11 -17.23
C ARG A 45 -5.19 -14.87 -17.54
N ALA A 46 -4.63 -13.68 -17.28
CA ALA A 46 -5.24 -12.41 -17.63
C ALA A 46 -5.37 -12.27 -19.15
N ALA A 47 -4.29 -12.56 -19.89
CA ALA A 47 -4.28 -12.54 -21.35
C ALA A 47 -5.27 -13.55 -21.96
N ALA A 48 -5.48 -14.69 -21.29
CA ALA A 48 -6.49 -15.68 -21.67
C ALA A 48 -7.92 -15.33 -21.24
N PHE A 49 -8.17 -14.15 -20.64
CA PHE A 49 -9.46 -13.71 -20.12
C PHE A 49 -10.13 -14.70 -19.13
N THR A 50 -9.32 -15.48 -18.40
CA THR A 50 -9.82 -16.46 -17.42
C THR A 50 -9.96 -15.89 -16.00
N LEU A 51 -9.41 -14.69 -15.77
CA LEU A 51 -9.54 -14.00 -14.50
C LEU A 51 -10.87 -13.27 -14.43
N HIS A 52 -11.61 -13.51 -13.35
CA HIS A 52 -12.87 -12.83 -13.06
C HIS A 52 -12.65 -11.93 -11.85
N GLY A 53 -13.14 -10.68 -11.95
CA GLY A 53 -13.06 -9.73 -10.84
C GLY A 53 -13.90 -10.20 -9.64
N LEU A 54 -13.46 -9.83 -8.45
CA LEU A 54 -14.29 -9.93 -7.25
C LEU A 54 -15.26 -8.74 -7.20
N PRO A 55 -16.45 -8.90 -6.60
CA PRO A 55 -17.31 -7.76 -6.31
C PRO A 55 -16.54 -6.66 -5.58
N LEU A 56 -16.67 -5.43 -6.06
CA LEU A 56 -15.96 -4.27 -5.50
C LEU A 56 -16.93 -3.42 -4.68
N GLN A 57 -16.56 -3.12 -3.45
CA GLN A 57 -17.25 -2.15 -2.62
C GLN A 57 -16.37 -0.90 -2.48
N THR A 58 -16.72 0.14 -3.24
CA THR A 58 -15.89 1.34 -3.39
C THR A 58 -16.32 2.44 -2.43
N PHE A 59 -15.35 3.09 -1.79
CA PHE A 59 -15.52 4.21 -0.88
C PHE A 59 -14.62 5.38 -1.30
N GLU A 60 -15.14 6.60 -1.24
CA GLU A 60 -14.34 7.79 -1.55
C GLU A 60 -13.30 8.09 -0.48
N MET A 61 -12.08 8.48 -0.87
CA MET A 61 -11.02 8.78 0.09
C MET A 61 -11.42 9.91 1.06
N GLU A 62 -12.02 10.99 0.56
CA GLU A 62 -12.30 12.19 1.34
C GLU A 62 -13.35 11.99 2.45
N ARG A 63 -14.33 11.09 2.23
CA ARG A 63 -15.51 10.94 3.11
C ARG A 63 -15.76 9.51 3.56
N GLY A 64 -15.24 8.53 2.83
CA GLY A 64 -15.60 7.12 2.91
C GLY A 64 -14.57 6.24 3.60
N VAL A 65 -13.35 6.71 3.90
CA VAL A 65 -12.27 5.87 4.47
C VAL A 65 -12.68 5.23 5.79
N HIS A 66 -13.27 5.99 6.72
CA HIS A 66 -13.74 5.42 7.99
C HIS A 66 -14.83 4.36 7.78
N ALA A 67 -15.72 4.57 6.81
CA ALA A 67 -16.75 3.58 6.48
C ALA A 67 -16.16 2.32 5.84
N ALA A 68 -15.13 2.46 5.01
CA ALA A 68 -14.38 1.35 4.42
C ALA A 68 -13.73 0.48 5.51
N PHE A 69 -13.06 1.09 6.49
CA PHE A 69 -12.46 0.36 7.61
C PHE A 69 -13.52 -0.31 8.51
N ARG A 70 -14.65 0.35 8.78
CA ARG A 70 -15.77 -0.28 9.50
C ARG A 70 -16.36 -1.47 8.74
N CYS A 71 -16.46 -1.39 7.42
CA CYS A 71 -16.91 -2.48 6.56
C CYS A 71 -15.93 -3.66 6.57
N LEU A 72 -14.62 -3.39 6.60
CA LEU A 72 -13.60 -4.42 6.79
C LEU A 72 -13.72 -5.07 8.18
N GLN A 73 -13.87 -4.25 9.23
CA GLN A 73 -13.96 -4.71 10.62
C GLN A 73 -15.20 -5.56 10.89
N SER A 74 -16.33 -5.26 10.24
CA SER A 74 -17.57 -6.03 10.44
C SER A 74 -17.45 -7.47 9.93
N GLY A 75 -16.51 -7.76 9.03
CA GLY A 75 -16.33 -9.09 8.43
C GLY A 75 -17.41 -9.49 7.41
N HIS A 76 -18.37 -8.60 7.10
CA HIS A 76 -19.48 -8.89 6.18
C HIS A 76 -19.21 -8.42 4.73
N ASN A 77 -18.00 -7.96 4.43
CA ASN A 77 -17.65 -7.57 3.06
C ASN A 77 -17.56 -8.81 2.17
N THR A 78 -18.19 -8.75 1.00
CA THR A 78 -18.07 -9.75 -0.06
C THR A 78 -17.16 -9.20 -1.15
N GLY A 79 -16.06 -9.90 -1.45
CA GLY A 79 -15.09 -9.46 -2.46
C GLY A 79 -14.06 -8.48 -1.90
N LYS A 80 -13.88 -7.32 -2.55
CA LYS A 80 -12.81 -6.37 -2.23
C LYS A 80 -13.38 -5.00 -1.84
N VAL A 81 -13.02 -4.53 -0.64
CA VAL A 81 -13.20 -3.12 -0.23
C VAL A 81 -12.12 -2.26 -0.88
N VAL A 82 -12.52 -1.24 -1.62
CA VAL A 82 -11.63 -0.35 -2.38
C VAL A 82 -11.84 1.08 -1.92
N VAL A 83 -10.76 1.80 -1.64
CA VAL A 83 -10.80 3.25 -1.43
C VAL A 83 -10.40 3.93 -2.73
N ARG A 84 -11.29 4.73 -3.31
CA ARG A 84 -11.00 5.52 -4.50
C ARG A 84 -10.30 6.81 -4.09
N ILE A 85 -9.10 6.98 -4.59
CA ILE A 85 -8.32 8.22 -4.44
C ILE A 85 -8.63 9.07 -5.67
N PRO A 86 -9.17 10.29 -5.52
CA PRO A 86 -9.36 11.17 -6.66
C PRO A 86 -8.00 11.43 -7.32
N PHE A 87 -7.97 11.39 -8.65
CA PHE A 87 -6.80 11.84 -9.38
C PHE A 87 -6.69 13.36 -9.20
N THR A 88 -5.86 13.79 -8.26
CA THR A 88 -5.34 15.14 -8.26
C THR A 88 -4.30 15.21 -9.35
N ASP A 89 -4.41 16.18 -10.26
CA ASP A 89 -3.30 16.51 -11.14
C ASP A 89 -2.03 16.59 -10.28
N PRO A 90 -0.92 15.97 -10.67
CA PRO A 90 0.31 16.14 -9.94
C PRO A 90 0.55 17.65 -9.89
N ALA A 91 0.45 18.23 -8.70
CA ALA A 91 0.92 19.59 -8.46
C ALA A 91 2.30 19.68 -9.12
N PRO A 92 2.61 20.73 -9.90
CA PRO A 92 3.78 20.74 -10.76
C PRO A 92 5.01 20.36 -9.93
N ALA A 93 5.52 19.14 -10.13
CA ALA A 93 6.53 18.51 -9.28
C ALA A 93 7.92 19.18 -9.42
N HIS A 94 7.99 20.23 -10.23
CA HIS A 94 9.22 20.89 -10.64
C HIS A 94 9.01 22.40 -10.57
N GLY A 95 9.01 22.93 -9.35
CA GLY A 95 8.92 24.36 -9.09
C GLY A 95 9.77 24.74 -7.88
N THR A 96 10.50 25.85 -8.00
CA THR A 96 11.20 26.45 -6.86
C THR A 96 10.21 27.24 -6.01
N HIS A 97 10.16 26.94 -4.72
CA HIS A 97 9.27 27.60 -3.76
C HIS A 97 10.04 28.70 -3.01
N LEU A 98 9.58 29.94 -3.09
CA LEU A 98 10.16 31.07 -2.35
C LEU A 98 9.43 31.26 -1.02
N LEU A 99 10.17 31.23 0.09
CA LEU A 99 9.68 31.53 1.42
C LEU A 99 10.25 32.87 1.90
N SER A 100 9.42 33.92 1.87
CA SER A 100 9.75 35.24 2.44
C SER A 100 9.80 35.18 3.97
N GLY A 101 10.82 35.79 4.59
CA GLY A 101 11.09 35.63 6.03
C GLY A 101 11.57 34.21 6.40
N GLY A 102 12.00 33.43 5.41
CA GLY A 102 12.40 32.03 5.53
C GLY A 102 13.66 31.82 6.37
N THR A 103 14.45 32.86 6.60
CA THR A 103 15.67 32.80 7.43
C THR A 103 15.40 32.99 8.93
N GLY A 104 14.16 33.32 9.33
CA GLY A 104 13.74 33.38 10.73
C GLY A 104 13.51 31.99 11.36
N GLY A 105 13.34 31.92 12.68
CA GLY A 105 13.17 30.63 13.39
C GLY A 105 11.99 29.79 12.88
N LEU A 106 10.84 30.41 12.62
CA LEU A 106 9.69 29.74 11.99
C LEU A 106 9.91 29.45 10.50
N GLY A 107 10.67 30.31 9.82
CA GLY A 107 11.01 30.16 8.40
C GLY A 107 11.84 28.90 8.15
N LEU A 108 12.82 28.62 9.01
CA LEU A 108 13.65 27.41 8.93
C LEU A 108 12.84 26.13 9.18
N LEU A 109 11.93 26.15 10.15
CA LEU A 109 11.04 25.02 10.43
C LEU A 109 10.09 24.76 9.24
N THR A 110 9.53 25.81 8.67
CA THR A 110 8.68 25.75 7.48
C THR A 110 9.46 25.23 6.26
N GLY A 111 10.69 25.71 6.05
CA GLY A 111 11.57 25.25 4.99
C GLY A 111 11.93 23.76 5.11
N LYS A 112 12.21 23.30 6.34
CA LYS A 112 12.44 21.88 6.62
C LYS A 112 11.21 21.02 6.31
N TRP A 113 10.03 21.45 6.76
CA TRP A 113 8.78 20.76 6.47
C TRP A 113 8.47 20.69 4.97
N LEU A 114 8.77 21.75 4.20
CA LEU A 114 8.63 21.75 2.74
C LEU A 114 9.56 20.72 2.07
N GLY A 115 10.80 20.59 2.54
CA GLY A 115 11.72 19.56 2.07
C GLY A 115 11.23 18.13 2.36
N GLU A 116 10.73 17.89 3.58
CA GLU A 116 10.15 16.61 3.98
C GLU A 116 8.85 16.27 3.22
N SER A 117 8.11 17.29 2.78
CA SER A 117 6.88 17.15 1.99
C SER A 117 7.12 16.86 0.50
N GLY A 118 8.39 16.73 0.08
CA GLY A 118 8.76 16.33 -1.27
C GLY A 118 8.93 17.47 -2.27
N VAL A 119 9.06 18.72 -1.80
CA VAL A 119 9.40 19.85 -2.68
C VAL A 119 10.83 19.70 -3.18
N SER A 120 11.03 19.87 -4.49
CA SER A 120 12.33 19.70 -5.14
C SER A 120 13.31 20.86 -4.92
N SER A 121 12.82 22.08 -4.68
CA SER A 121 13.65 23.26 -4.46
C SER A 121 12.94 24.31 -3.60
N VAL A 122 13.61 24.80 -2.55
CA VAL A 122 13.12 25.86 -1.66
C VAL A 122 14.17 26.96 -1.55
N VAL A 123 13.75 28.22 -1.71
CA VAL A 123 14.57 29.42 -1.50
C VAL A 123 14.06 30.13 -0.25
N LEU A 124 14.95 30.35 0.71
CA LEU A 124 14.66 31.11 1.92
C LEU A 124 15.11 32.55 1.73
N ALA A 125 14.17 33.47 1.61
CA ALA A 125 14.44 34.90 1.56
C ALA A 125 14.34 35.52 2.95
N ALA A 126 15.17 36.52 3.23
CA ALA A 126 15.12 37.31 4.45
C ALA A 126 13.90 38.24 4.48
#